data_AF-A0A380H581-F1
#
_entry.id   AF-A0A380H581-F1
#
_cell.length_a   1.000
_cell.length_b   1.000
_cell.length_c   1.000
_cell.angle_alpha   90.00
_cell.angle_beta   90.00
_cell.angle_gamma   90.00
#
_symmetry.space_group_name_H-M   'P 1'
#
loop_
_entity.id
_entity.type
_entity.pdbx_description
1 polymer ?
#
loop_
_entity_poly.entity_id
_entity_poly.type
_entity_poly.pdbx_seq_one_letter_code
_entity_poly.pdbx_strand_id
1 'polypeptide(L)'
;MKEHIQKYQNYVDLFIIDTPSENYGGTGKVFNWNMLKNIKNVKFLIAGGLNIENIQQLEKLQLGQAGYDIASGIETNNFKNFNKMAQILTFIKGGYMISENSNRS
;
A
#
# COMPACT_ATOMS: atom_id res chain seq x y z
N MET A 1 12.32 10.54 8.95
CA MET A 1 12.35 9.32 8.11
C MET A 1 13.77 8.79 7.90
N LYS A 2 14.67 9.50 7.18
CA LYS A 2 16.03 9.00 6.87
C LYS A 2 16.85 8.61 8.09
N GLU A 3 16.84 9.42 9.14
CA GLU A 3 17.57 9.15 10.39
C GLU A 3 17.11 7.85 11.07
N HIS A 4 15.79 7.60 11.12
CA HIS A 4 15.24 6.36 11.68
C HIS A 4 15.61 5.15 10.84
N ILE A 5 15.55 5.26 9.51
CA ILE A 5 15.98 4.18 8.61
C ILE A 5 17.45 3.85 8.87
N GLN A 6 18.33 4.85 8.89
CA GLN A 6 19.76 4.63 9.13
C GLN A 6 20.04 4.00 10.50
N LYS A 7 19.30 4.40 11.53
CA LYS A 7 19.43 3.87 12.88
C LYS A 7 19.04 2.39 12.97
N TYR A 8 17.98 1.98 12.28
CA TYR A 8 17.38 0.66 12.46
C TYR A 8 17.67 -0.35 11.33
N GLN A 9 18.21 0.08 10.18
CA GLN A 9 18.37 -0.78 8.98
C GLN A 9 19.18 -2.06 9.20
N ASN A 10 20.07 -2.09 10.20
CA ASN A 10 20.88 -3.27 10.52
C ASN A 10 20.22 -4.22 11.54
N TYR A 11 19.04 -3.85 12.04
CA TYR A 11 18.31 -4.57 13.09
C TYR A 11 16.94 -5.07 12.63
N VAL A 12 16.51 -4.73 11.41
CA VAL A 12 15.20 -5.10 10.87
C VAL A 12 15.33 -5.58 9.43
N ASP A 13 14.52 -6.56 9.06
CA ASP A 13 14.47 -7.08 7.68
C ASP A 13 13.67 -6.18 6.73
N LEU A 14 12.74 -5.40 7.27
CA LEU A 14 11.74 -4.67 6.51
C LEU A 14 11.23 -3.44 7.28
N PHE A 15 11.05 -2.33 6.58
CA PHE A 15 10.36 -1.15 7.09
C PHE A 15 8.92 -1.08 6.63
N ILE A 16 8.04 -0.48 7.43
CA ILE A 16 6.72 -0.03 6.99
C ILE A 16 6.72 1.50 7.02
N ILE A 17 6.48 2.12 5.86
CA ILE A 17 6.39 3.57 5.73
C ILE A 17 4.92 3.96 5.70
N ASP A 18 4.41 4.41 6.85
CA ASP A 18 3.03 4.86 6.97
C ASP A 18 2.87 6.27 6.40
N THR A 19 2.04 6.41 5.36
CA THR A 19 1.79 7.67 4.65
C THR A 19 0.43 8.23 5.03
N PRO A 20 0.27 9.56 5.21
CA PRO A 20 -1.02 10.16 5.50
C PRO A 20 -2.08 9.76 4.47
N SER A 21 -3.20 9.21 4.94
CA SER A 21 -4.36 8.95 4.09
C SER A 21 -5.01 10.26 3.66
N GLU A 22 -5.61 10.31 2.47
CA GLU A 22 -6.40 11.46 2.02
C GLU A 22 -7.54 11.86 2.98
N ASN A 23 -8.04 10.90 3.78
CA ASN A 23 -9.21 11.09 4.65
C ASN A 23 -8.89 11.56 6.08
N TYR A 24 -7.63 11.69 6.47
CA TYR A 24 -7.25 12.25 7.78
C TYR A 24 -6.76 13.70 7.64
N GLY A 25 -7.72 14.62 7.60
CA GLY A 25 -7.54 16.00 8.10
C GLY A 25 -7.48 17.14 7.07
N GLY A 26 -8.59 17.89 6.96
CA GLY A 26 -8.70 19.37 7.00
C GLY A 26 -7.79 20.28 6.16
N THR A 27 -6.88 19.77 5.33
CA THR A 27 -5.84 20.57 4.66
C THR A 27 -5.85 20.46 3.14
N GLY A 28 -6.59 19.50 2.57
CA GLY A 28 -6.65 19.28 1.12
C GLY A 28 -5.31 18.90 0.46
N LYS A 29 -4.30 18.50 1.24
CA LYS A 29 -2.96 18.18 0.73
C LYS A 29 -2.76 16.68 0.61
N VAL A 30 -2.64 16.20 -0.62
CA VAL A 30 -2.21 14.83 -0.94
C VAL A 30 -0.75 14.64 -0.51
N PHE A 31 -0.43 13.49 0.08
CA PHE A 31 0.95 13.16 0.45
C PHE A 31 1.84 13.04 -0.79
N ASN A 32 3.02 13.67 -0.76
CA ASN A 32 3.96 13.61 -1.88
C ASN A 32 4.82 12.33 -1.84
N TRP A 33 4.32 11.23 -2.42
CA TRP A 33 5.06 9.96 -2.50
C TRP A 33 6.39 10.03 -3.26
N ASN A 34 6.66 11.08 -4.06
CA ASN A 34 7.97 11.23 -4.72
C ASN A 34 9.13 11.33 -3.72
N MET A 35 8.87 11.75 -2.48
CA MET A 35 9.88 11.78 -1.43
C MET A 35 10.48 10.40 -1.12
N LEU A 36 9.73 9.33 -1.40
CA LEU A 36 10.16 7.94 -1.16
C LEU A 36 11.23 7.48 -2.17
N LYS A 37 11.39 8.15 -3.32
CA LYS A 37 12.46 7.84 -4.30
C LYS A 37 13.88 7.92 -3.72
N ASN A 38 14.03 8.67 -2.62
CA ASN A 38 15.29 8.86 -1.91
C ASN A 38 15.63 7.72 -0.95
N ILE A 39 14.71 6.78 -0.70
CA ILE A 39 14.98 5.58 0.08
C ILE A 39 15.78 4.62 -0.80
N LYS A 40 16.97 4.22 -0.34
CA LYS A 40 17.90 3.34 -1.06
C LYS A 40 18.40 2.25 -0.12
N ASN A 41 18.70 1.08 -0.69
CA ASN A 41 19.34 -0.05 -0.01
C ASN A 41 18.59 -0.60 1.22
N VAL A 42 17.28 -0.37 1.31
CA VAL A 42 16.42 -0.94 2.35
C VAL A 42 15.13 -1.46 1.73
N LYS A 43 14.63 -2.57 2.26
CA LYS A 43 13.31 -3.10 1.88
C LYS A 43 12.24 -2.38 2.68
N PHE A 44 11.16 -1.99 2.01
CA PHE A 44 10.05 -1.32 2.69
C PHE A 44 8.70 -1.64 2.06
N LEU A 45 7.66 -1.62 2.88
CA LEU A 45 6.25 -1.57 2.46
C LEU A 45 5.75 -0.13 2.57
N ILE A 46 4.79 0.24 1.73
CA ILE A 46 4.04 1.49 1.86
C ILE A 46 2.73 1.17 2.57
N ALA A 47 2.37 1.98 3.56
CA ALA A 47 1.11 1.89 4.29
C ALA A 47 0.38 3.24 4.31
N GLY A 48 -0.81 3.22 4.91
CA GLY A 48 -1.56 4.43 5.24
C GLY A 48 -2.58 4.82 4.18
N GLY A 49 -3.87 4.59 4.50
CA GLY A 49 -4.98 4.99 3.64
C GLY A 49 -5.02 4.38 2.24
N LEU A 50 -4.32 3.27 2.00
CA LEU A 50 -4.17 2.70 0.66
C LEU A 50 -5.48 2.06 0.16
N ASN A 51 -5.84 2.37 -1.07
CA ASN A 51 -6.96 1.81 -1.83
C ASN A 51 -6.51 1.53 -3.27
N ILE A 52 -7.39 0.99 -4.11
CA ILE A 52 -7.02 0.64 -5.49
C ILE A 52 -6.60 1.88 -6.29
N GLU A 53 -7.25 3.03 -6.06
CA GLU A 53 -7.00 4.25 -6.80
C GLU A 53 -5.60 4.82 -6.54
N ASN A 54 -5.18 4.91 -5.28
CA ASN A 54 -3.86 5.44 -4.94
C ASN A 54 -2.74 4.42 -5.14
N ILE A 55 -3.00 3.12 -5.04
CA ILE A 55 -2.03 2.07 -5.43
C ILE A 55 -1.70 2.18 -6.91
N GLN A 56 -2.71 2.39 -7.77
CA GLN A 56 -2.48 2.61 -9.21
C GLN A 56 -1.61 3.85 -9.50
N GLN A 57 -1.68 4.88 -8.67
CA GLN A 57 -0.82 6.06 -8.78
C GLN A 57 0.60 5.76 -8.28
N LEU A 58 0.73 5.05 -7.16
CA LEU A 58 2.00 4.64 -6.56
C LEU A 58 2.82 3.76 -7.50
N GLU A 59 2.19 2.81 -8.19
CA GLU A 59 2.88 1.93 -9.16
C GLU A 59 3.55 2.72 -10.30
N LYS A 60 2.98 3.85 -10.73
CA LYS A 60 3.57 4.72 -11.76
C LYS A 60 4.88 5.38 -11.30
N LEU A 61 5.11 5.49 -9.99
CA LEU A 61 6.27 6.18 -9.43
C LEU A 61 7.52 5.30 -9.33
N GLN A 62 7.38 3.98 -9.46
CA GLN A 62 8.47 3.00 -9.43
C GLN A 62 9.41 3.21 -8.23
N LEU A 63 8.85 3.19 -7.01
CA LEU A 63 9.57 3.57 -5.79
C LEU A 63 10.50 2.46 -5.25
N GLY A 64 10.41 1.24 -5.80
CA GLY A 64 11.19 0.10 -5.32
C GLY A 64 10.68 -0.48 -4.00
N GLN A 65 9.42 -0.21 -3.65
CA GLN A 65 8.74 -0.84 -2.52
C GLN A 65 8.66 -2.35 -2.72
N ALA A 66 8.77 -3.11 -1.63
CA ALA A 66 8.57 -4.56 -1.63
C ALA A 66 7.08 -4.95 -1.70
N GLY A 67 6.18 -4.01 -1.40
CA GLY A 67 4.73 -4.21 -1.45
C GLY A 67 3.97 -3.14 -0.68
N TYR A 68 2.73 -3.45 -0.37
CA TYR A 68 1.78 -2.58 0.30
C TYR A 68 1.22 -3.24 1.55
N ASP A 69 1.08 -2.47 2.63
CA ASP A 69 0.34 -2.85 3.82
C ASP A 69 -1.00 -2.09 3.83
N ILE A 70 -2.10 -2.84 3.76
CA ILE A 70 -3.42 -2.30 3.43
C ILE A 70 -4.43 -2.68 4.52
N ALA A 71 -4.93 -1.68 5.22
CA ALA A 71 -5.92 -1.83 6.28
C ALA A 71 -7.32 -1.38 5.82
N SER A 72 -7.65 -0.09 5.96
CA SER A 72 -9.01 0.43 5.80
C SER A 72 -9.49 0.56 4.35
N GLY A 73 -8.61 0.72 3.36
CA GLY A 73 -9.07 0.86 1.97
C GLY A 73 -9.65 -0.41 1.35
N ILE A 74 -9.47 -1.58 1.99
CA ILE A 74 -10.14 -2.84 1.64
C ILE A 74 -11.36 -3.14 2.51
N GLU A 75 -11.85 -2.17 3.28
CA GLU A 75 -13.03 -2.35 4.14
C GLU A 75 -14.32 -1.79 3.51
N THR A 76 -15.45 -2.41 3.87
CA THR A 76 -16.81 -1.90 3.66
C THR A 76 -17.56 -2.09 4.97
N ASN A 77 -18.15 -1.02 5.51
CA ASN A 77 -18.82 -1.04 6.82
C ASN A 77 -17.93 -1.60 7.95
N ASN A 78 -16.64 -1.27 7.96
CA ASN A 78 -15.62 -1.77 8.90
C ASN A 78 -15.32 -3.27 8.83
N PHE A 79 -15.80 -3.98 7.79
CA PHE A 79 -15.46 -5.37 7.53
C PHE A 79 -14.58 -5.48 6.27
N LYS A 80 -13.65 -6.43 6.26
CA LYS A 80 -12.83 -6.71 5.08
C LYS A 80 -13.71 -7.12 3.90
N ASN A 81 -13.53 -6.46 2.77
CA ASN A 81 -14.26 -6.70 1.54
C ASN A 81 -13.41 -7.54 0.58
N PHE A 82 -13.86 -8.77 0.31
CA PHE A 82 -13.16 -9.71 -0.57
C PHE A 82 -12.96 -9.16 -1.98
N ASN A 83 -13.96 -8.48 -2.54
CA ASN A 83 -13.87 -7.94 -3.90
C ASN A 83 -12.80 -6.85 -3.99
N LYS A 84 -12.67 -5.99 -2.96
CA LYS A 84 -11.59 -4.98 -2.91
C LYS A 84 -10.20 -5.62 -2.80
N MET A 85 -10.07 -6.65 -1.96
CA MET A 85 -8.81 -7.41 -1.85
C MET A 85 -8.44 -8.06 -3.19
N ALA A 86 -9.41 -8.72 -3.83
CA ALA A 86 -9.24 -9.35 -5.13
C ALA A 86 -8.83 -8.34 -6.20
N GLN A 87 -9.50 -7.19 -6.28
CA GLN A 87 -9.17 -6.12 -7.23
C GLN A 87 -7.72 -5.65 -7.10
N ILE A 88 -7.26 -5.42 -5.87
CA ILE A 88 -5.88 -4.98 -5.60
C ILE A 88 -4.87 -6.09 -5.97
N LEU A 89 -5.14 -7.33 -5.58
CA LEU A 89 -4.27 -8.47 -5.92
C LEU A 89 -4.17 -8.68 -7.43
N THR A 90 -5.29 -8.59 -8.15
CA THR A 90 -5.34 -8.71 -9.61
C THR A 90 -4.53 -7.61 -10.27
N PHE A 91 -4.65 -6.37 -9.79
CA PHE A 91 -3.89 -5.24 -10.30
C PHE A 91 -2.37 -5.43 -10.10
N ILE A 92 -1.94 -5.74 -8.87
CA ILE A 92 -0.51 -5.85 -8.52
C ILE A 92 0.14 -7.06 -9.20
N LYS A 93 -0.54 -8.21 -9.24
CA LYS A 93 0.02 -9.46 -9.78
C LYS A 93 -0.17 -9.63 -11.29
N GLY A 94 -0.79 -8.67 -11.97
CA GLY A 94 -0.96 -8.71 -13.42
C GLY A 94 -1.96 -9.74 -13.93
N GLY A 95 -3.07 -9.97 -13.21
CA GLY A 95 -4.20 -10.79 -13.68
C GLY A 95 -4.25 -12.22 -13.14
N TYR A 96 -4.49 -12.40 -11.84
CA TYR A 96 -5.09 -13.65 -11.36
C TYR A 96 -6.61 -13.54 -11.54
N MET A 97 -7.18 -14.24 -12.52
CA MET A 97 -8.62 -14.45 -12.54
C MET A 97 -8.96 -15.37 -11.38
N ILE A 98 -9.60 -14.84 -10.33
CA ILE A 98 -10.25 -15.68 -9.33
C ILE A 98 -11.47 -16.24 -10.04
N SER A 99 -11.43 -17.52 -10.44
CA SER A 99 -12.63 -18.19 -10.91
C SER A 99 -13.63 -18.23 -9.76
N GLU A 100 -14.72 -17.48 -9.86
CA GLU A 100 -15.88 -17.69 -8.98
C GLU A 100 -16.39 -19.11 -9.21
N ASN A 101 -16.11 -20.01 -8.27
CA ASN A 101 -16.79 -21.29 -8.17
C ASN A 101 -16.89 -21.66 -6.69
N SER A 102 -18.01 -21.27 -6.05
CA SER A 102 -18.81 -22.15 -5.17
C SER A 102 -19.89 -21.37 -4.41
N ASN A 103 -20.91 -20.89 -5.13
CA ASN A 103 -22.26 -21.03 -4.56
C ASN A 103 -22.69 -22.48 -4.81
N ARG A 104 -22.28 -23.37 -3.89
CA ARG A 104 -22.98 -24.65 -3.68
C ARG A 104 -24.17 -24.35 -2.77
N SER A 105 -25.33 -24.26 -3.39
CA SER A 105 -26.64 -24.56 -2.80
C SER A 105 -27.46 -25.24 -3.89
#